data_AF-A0AAQ3KUM9-F1
#
_entry.id   AF-A0AAQ3KUM9-F1
#
_cell.length_a   1.000
_cell.length_b   1.000
_cell.length_c   1.000
_cell.angle_alpha   90.00
_cell.angle_beta   90.00
_cell.angle_gamma   90.00
#
_symmetry.space_group_name_H-M   'P 1'
#
loop_
_entity.id
_entity.type
_entity.pdbx_description
1 polymer ?
#
loop_
_entity_poly.entity_id
_entity_poly.type
_entity_poly.pdbx_seq_one_letter_code
_entity_poly.pdbx_strand_id
1 'polypeptide(L)'
;MNTLYICSPWDIVGNDFGIQYYEGQLAHFAEEDIEQVEEPNVKITEAAEKVSLLEEKIVPRANLPPLLVHLRERHPEKLHYLGVSFGFTLDLFRFWRKHKFFPFYISQIPSAVTGEHSCMILKPLNNDEIKVAKSGEHGFLEPFYQDFRQRFLRLVGTTFRKLDYKLAMSILASKINFAEHEHESTVKNTDSKQLDQLLSPHDMKRLEAYTNNCVDYHMILDLLPILAQHYLQQKIPVTLSPVQASVLFCLGLQNKDIGEIKYPSNPFFQV
;
A
#
# COMPACT_ATOMS: atom_id res chain seq x y z
N MET A 1 -16.31 -15.55 6.62
CA MET A 1 -15.12 -14.71 6.32
C MET A 1 -14.68 -14.09 7.64
N ASN A 2 -13.70 -14.69 8.30
CA ASN A 2 -13.23 -14.18 9.59
C ASN A 2 -12.31 -12.99 9.30
N THR A 3 -12.75 -11.78 9.66
CA THR A 3 -11.94 -10.57 9.57
C THR A 3 -11.24 -10.40 10.91
N LEU A 4 -9.92 -10.56 10.94
CA LEU A 4 -9.10 -10.33 12.12
C LEU A 4 -8.63 -8.87 12.11
N TYR A 5 -9.06 -8.09 13.11
CA TYR A 5 -8.51 -6.76 13.35
C TYR A 5 -7.25 -6.92 14.21
N ILE A 6 -6.07 -6.77 13.60
CA ILE A 6 -4.81 -6.72 14.35
C ILE A 6 -4.57 -5.26 14.74
N CYS A 7 -4.68 -4.97 16.04
CA CYS A 7 -4.28 -3.70 16.61
C CYS A 7 -2.94 -3.90 17.33
N SER A 8 -1.84 -3.69 16.62
CA SER A 8 -0.49 -3.71 17.18
C SER A 8 0.15 -2.32 17.01
N PRO A 9 0.90 -1.83 18.01
CA PRO A 9 1.81 -0.69 17.81
C PRO A 9 2.71 -0.97 16.60
N TRP A 10 2.89 0.01 15.71
CA TRP A 10 3.69 -0.15 14.49
C TRP A 10 5.11 -0.65 14.81
N ASP A 11 5.64 -0.29 15.98
CA ASP A 11 6.94 -0.72 16.50
C ASP A 11 7.05 -2.25 16.70
N ILE A 12 5.93 -2.94 16.98
CA ILE A 12 5.89 -4.39 17.19
C ILE A 12 5.74 -5.14 15.85
N VAL A 13 5.12 -4.51 14.84
CA VAL A 13 5.03 -5.10 13.49
C VAL A 13 6.39 -5.14 12.78
N GLY A 14 7.33 -4.28 13.19
CA GLY A 14 8.68 -4.21 12.62
C GLY A 14 9.48 -5.52 12.69
N ASN A 15 9.11 -6.46 13.56
CA ASN A 15 9.79 -7.76 13.68
C ASN A 15 9.14 -8.91 12.89
N ASP A 16 8.10 -8.65 12.07
CA ASP A 16 7.42 -9.65 11.23
C ASP A 16 6.87 -10.90 11.97
N PHE A 17 6.97 -11.01 13.30
CA PHE A 17 6.62 -12.22 14.06
C PHE A 17 5.19 -12.71 13.84
N GLY A 18 4.21 -11.78 13.78
CA GLY A 18 2.83 -12.15 13.48
C GLY A 18 2.66 -12.73 12.09
N ILE A 19 3.39 -12.21 11.10
CA ILE A 19 3.38 -12.69 9.73
C ILE A 19 3.97 -14.09 9.67
N GLN A 20 5.14 -14.30 10.31
CA GLN A 20 5.80 -15.60 10.39
C GLN A 20 4.94 -16.65 11.13
N TYR A 21 4.19 -16.24 12.16
CA TYR A 21 3.25 -17.10 12.86
C TYR A 21 2.13 -17.58 11.94
N TYR A 22 1.42 -16.68 11.26
CA TYR A 22 0.32 -17.03 10.36
C TYR A 22 0.78 -17.71 9.06
N GLU A 23 2.05 -17.55 8.66
CA GLU A 23 2.68 -18.33 7.57
C GLU A 23 3.21 -19.70 8.04
N GLY A 24 3.06 -20.04 9.33
CA GLY A 24 3.48 -21.34 9.87
C GLY A 24 4.99 -21.50 10.09
N GLN A 25 5.79 -20.44 9.89
CA GLN A 25 7.26 -20.48 10.05
C GLN A 25 7.69 -20.65 11.51
N LEU A 26 6.85 -20.23 12.47
CA LEU A 26 7.14 -20.33 13.91
C LEU A 26 6.62 -21.61 14.58
N ALA A 27 5.75 -22.37 13.90
CA ALA A 27 5.12 -23.57 14.45
C ALA A 27 5.97 -24.84 14.28
N HIS A 28 7.12 -24.76 13.61
CA HIS A 28 7.91 -25.91 13.15
C HIS A 28 8.77 -26.63 14.22
N PHE A 29 8.54 -26.37 15.52
CA PHE A 29 9.38 -26.90 16.61
C PHE A 29 8.71 -27.95 17.51
N ALA A 30 7.47 -28.34 17.23
CA ALA A 30 6.78 -29.39 17.99
C ALA A 30 6.15 -30.40 17.02
N GLU A 31 7.00 -31.23 16.40
CA GLU A 31 6.58 -32.55 15.94
C GLU A 31 6.61 -33.51 17.14
N GLU A 32 5.72 -33.29 18.11
CA GLU A 32 5.30 -34.35 19.03
C GLU A 32 3.78 -34.20 19.17
N ASP A 33 3.06 -35.29 18.89
CA ASP A 33 1.60 -35.38 18.89
C ASP A 33 1.01 -34.82 20.20
N ILE A 34 0.39 -33.65 20.15
CA ILE A 34 -0.44 -33.15 21.25
C ILE A 34 -1.89 -33.24 20.78
N GLU A 35 -2.59 -34.23 21.35
CA GLU A 35 -4.02 -34.43 21.24
C GLU A 35 -4.78 -33.10 21.42
N GLN A 36 -5.83 -32.91 20.62
CA GLN A 36 -6.72 -31.75 20.74
C GLN A 36 -7.26 -31.66 22.16
N VAL A 37 -6.72 -30.72 22.96
CA VAL A 37 -7.26 -30.42 24.29
C VAL A 37 -8.62 -29.75 24.09
N GLU A 38 -9.69 -30.47 24.40
CA GLU A 38 -11.04 -29.91 24.49
C GLU A 38 -11.03 -28.76 25.51
N GLU A 39 -11.35 -27.54 25.07
CA GLU A 39 -11.56 -26.41 25.98
C GLU A 39 -12.76 -26.69 26.89
N PRO A 40 -12.63 -26.60 28.23
CA PRO A 40 -13.78 -26.73 29.12
C PRO A 40 -14.68 -25.50 28.95
N ASN A 41 -15.88 -25.74 28.42
CA ASN A 41 -16.92 -24.74 28.21
C ASN A 41 -17.56 -24.32 29.55
N VAL A 42 -16.86 -23.50 30.35
CA VAL A 42 -17.42 -22.91 31.57
C VAL A 42 -17.87 -21.48 31.27
N LYS A 43 -19.18 -21.30 31.14
CA LYS A 43 -19.79 -19.96 31.01
C LYS A 43 -19.56 -19.17 32.30
N ILE A 44 -18.68 -18.17 32.21
CA ILE A 44 -18.26 -17.27 33.30
C ILE A 44 -19.46 -16.56 33.98
N THR A 45 -20.59 -16.45 33.30
CA THR A 45 -21.80 -15.76 33.78
C THR A 45 -22.58 -16.55 34.84
N GLU A 46 -22.59 -17.88 34.82
CA GLU A 46 -23.41 -18.68 35.73
C GLU A 46 -22.80 -18.79 37.14
N ALA A 47 -21.49 -18.57 37.28
CA ALA A 47 -20.80 -18.57 38.57
C ALA A 47 -20.93 -17.24 39.34
N ALA A 48 -21.29 -16.15 38.66
CA ALA A 48 -21.36 -14.81 39.25
C ALA A 48 -22.70 -14.51 39.96
N GLU A 49 -23.78 -15.20 39.61
CA GLU A 49 -25.12 -14.92 40.15
C GLU A 49 -25.38 -15.47 41.57
N LYS A 50 -24.48 -16.29 42.12
CA LYS A 50 -24.72 -17.01 43.40
C LYS A 50 -24.00 -16.45 44.63
N VAL A 51 -23.30 -15.32 44.54
CA VAL A 51 -22.50 -14.81 45.68
C VAL A 51 -22.93 -13.40 46.08
N SER A 52 -23.43 -13.28 47.32
CA SER A 52 -23.75 -11.99 47.95
C SER A 52 -22.46 -11.22 48.28
N LEU A 53 -22.39 -9.95 47.87
CA LEU A 53 -21.20 -9.09 47.86
C LEU A 53 -20.54 -8.84 49.24
N LEU A 54 -21.20 -9.18 50.34
CA LEU A 54 -20.74 -8.85 51.70
C LEU A 54 -20.00 -9.99 52.41
N GLU A 55 -19.95 -11.19 51.83
CA GLU A 55 -19.28 -12.38 52.39
C GLU A 55 -18.20 -12.96 51.46
N GLU A 56 -17.51 -12.11 50.70
CA GLU A 56 -16.50 -12.57 49.74
C GLU A 56 -15.21 -13.01 50.45
N LYS A 57 -15.02 -14.33 50.58
CA LYS A 57 -13.71 -14.94 50.82
C LYS A 57 -12.96 -15.03 49.49
N ILE A 58 -11.92 -14.22 49.34
CA ILE A 58 -11.02 -14.27 48.16
C ILE A 58 -10.20 -15.57 48.26
N VAL A 59 -10.70 -16.63 47.64
CA VAL A 59 -9.95 -17.88 47.40
C VAL A 59 -9.58 -17.92 45.92
N PRO A 60 -8.35 -18.33 45.54
CA PRO A 60 -8.00 -18.51 44.14
C PRO A 60 -9.02 -19.45 43.48
N ARG A 61 -9.72 -18.97 42.45
CA ARG A 61 -10.76 -19.76 41.78
C ARG A 61 -10.09 -20.98 41.12
N ALA A 62 -10.43 -22.17 41.59
CA ALA A 62 -9.98 -23.41 40.99
C ALA A 62 -10.64 -23.54 39.60
N ASN A 63 -9.81 -23.78 38.57
CA ASN A 63 -10.18 -24.00 37.16
C ASN A 63 -10.55 -22.76 36.33
N LEU A 64 -9.78 -21.67 36.41
CA LEU A 64 -9.78 -20.64 35.37
C LEU A 64 -8.74 -20.99 34.28
N PRO A 65 -9.09 -20.90 32.98
CA PRO A 65 -8.08 -21.00 31.93
C PRO A 65 -7.03 -19.90 32.11
N PRO A 66 -5.76 -20.16 31.74
CA PRO A 66 -4.71 -19.17 31.87
C PRO A 66 -5.02 -17.94 31.03
N LEU A 67 -4.76 -16.76 31.58
CA LEU A 67 -5.01 -15.48 30.88
C LEU A 67 -4.16 -15.33 29.62
N LEU A 68 -2.95 -15.91 29.64
CA LEU A 68 -1.99 -15.91 28.55
C LEU A 68 -1.59 -17.34 28.24
N VAL A 69 -1.61 -17.68 26.96
CA VAL A 69 -1.15 -18.96 26.43
C VAL A 69 0.08 -18.67 25.58
N HIS A 70 1.08 -19.55 25.64
CA HIS A 70 2.28 -19.34 24.85
C HIS A 70 1.93 -19.48 23.35
N LEU A 71 2.48 -18.61 22.49
CA LEU A 71 2.11 -18.61 21.06
C LEU A 71 2.42 -19.95 20.36
N ARG A 72 3.38 -20.72 20.89
CA ARG A 72 3.72 -22.08 20.40
C ARG A 72 2.67 -23.14 20.74
N GLU A 73 1.87 -22.91 21.78
CA GLU A 73 0.82 -23.84 22.23
C GLU A 73 -0.49 -23.64 21.45
N ARG A 74 -0.58 -22.57 20.64
CA ARG A 74 -1.72 -22.28 19.77
C ARG A 74 -1.33 -22.49 18.32
N HIS A 75 -2.06 -23.34 17.60
CA HIS A 75 -1.91 -23.46 16.16
C HIS A 75 -2.51 -22.24 15.44
N PRO A 76 -1.78 -21.63 14.48
CA PRO A 76 -2.28 -20.48 13.72
C PRO A 76 -3.45 -20.90 12.83
N GLU A 77 -4.49 -20.05 12.73
CA GLU A 77 -5.52 -20.24 11.72
C GLU A 77 -4.93 -20.00 10.32
N LYS A 78 -5.40 -20.79 9.34
CA LYS A 78 -5.03 -20.59 7.93
C LYS A 78 -5.64 -19.28 7.42
N LEU A 79 -4.77 -18.31 7.13
CA LEU A 79 -5.15 -17.01 6.58
C LEU A 79 -4.62 -16.86 5.15
N HIS A 80 -5.42 -16.23 4.28
CA HIS A 80 -5.02 -15.96 2.89
C HIS A 80 -4.29 -14.63 2.73
N TYR A 81 -4.60 -13.65 3.59
CA TYR A 81 -4.01 -12.32 3.55
C TYR A 81 -4.10 -11.67 4.93
N LEU A 82 -3.24 -10.67 5.14
CA LEU A 82 -3.34 -9.72 6.25
C LEU A 82 -3.72 -8.35 5.71
N GLY A 83 -4.62 -7.67 6.42
CA GLY A 83 -5.07 -6.33 6.06
C GLY A 83 -4.83 -5.34 7.18
N VAL A 84 -4.49 -4.12 6.81
CA VAL A 84 -4.28 -3.00 7.74
C VAL A 84 -4.99 -1.78 7.20
N SER A 85 -5.59 -0.98 8.10
CA SER A 85 -6.25 0.28 7.79
C SER A 85 -5.65 1.39 8.65
N PHE A 86 -5.28 2.52 8.04
CA PHE A 86 -4.57 3.60 8.73
C PHE A 86 -4.78 4.97 8.05
N GLY A 87 -4.47 6.06 8.76
CA GLY A 87 -4.48 7.41 8.21
C GLY A 87 -3.34 7.59 7.19
N PHE A 88 -3.66 8.05 5.98
CA PHE A 88 -2.79 7.97 4.83
C PHE A 88 -1.67 9.03 4.87
N THR A 89 -0.59 8.66 5.54
CA THR A 89 0.64 9.45 5.67
C THR A 89 1.82 8.76 4.98
N LEU A 90 2.86 9.55 4.65
CA LEU A 90 4.05 9.05 3.97
C LEU A 90 4.85 8.04 4.79
N ASP A 91 4.99 8.29 6.10
CA ASP A 91 5.79 7.45 6.98
C ASP A 91 5.14 6.08 7.18
N LEU A 92 3.84 6.05 7.48
CA LEU A 92 3.09 4.79 7.61
C LEU A 92 3.05 4.04 6.28
N PHE A 93 2.79 4.71 5.16
CA PHE A 93 2.76 4.04 3.87
C PHE A 93 4.11 3.41 3.50
N ARG A 94 5.22 4.11 3.75
CA ARG A 94 6.58 3.59 3.53
C ARG A 94 6.90 2.42 4.45
N PHE A 95 6.54 2.52 5.73
CA PHE A 95 6.68 1.43 6.70
C PHE A 95 6.02 0.16 6.17
N TRP A 96 4.75 0.23 5.81
CA TRP A 96 4.01 -0.95 5.35
C TRP A 96 4.49 -1.51 4.02
N ARG A 97 4.86 -0.62 3.08
CA ARG A 97 5.45 -1.04 1.82
C ARG A 97 6.73 -1.84 2.04
N LYS A 98 7.59 -1.46 3.00
CA LYS A 98 8.81 -2.20 3.34
C LYS A 98 8.50 -3.65 3.76
N HIS A 99 7.36 -3.86 4.43
CA HIS A 99 6.88 -5.18 4.85
C HIS A 99 6.06 -5.92 3.77
N LYS A 100 6.11 -5.47 2.50
CA LYS A 100 5.41 -6.06 1.34
C LYS A 100 3.88 -6.03 1.44
N PHE A 101 3.35 -4.97 2.04
CA PHE A 101 1.92 -4.65 1.94
C PHE A 101 1.66 -3.74 0.74
N PHE A 102 0.50 -3.94 0.10
CA PHE A 102 0.12 -3.25 -1.11
C PHE A 102 -1.21 -2.52 -0.93
N PRO A 103 -1.32 -1.26 -1.36
CA PRO A 103 -2.58 -0.52 -1.26
C PRO A 103 -3.64 -1.13 -2.17
N PHE A 104 -4.85 -1.25 -1.65
CA PHE A 104 -6.02 -1.68 -2.41
C PHE A 104 -7.18 -0.68 -2.32
N TYR A 105 -7.17 0.20 -1.32
CA TYR A 105 -8.20 1.21 -1.14
C TYR A 105 -7.66 2.46 -0.44
N ILE A 106 -8.14 3.63 -0.87
CA ILE A 106 -7.94 4.92 -0.21
C ILE A 106 -9.28 5.65 -0.23
N SER A 107 -9.73 6.15 0.92
CA SER A 107 -10.99 6.89 1.00
C SER A 107 -10.89 8.19 0.19
N GLN A 108 -11.95 8.54 -0.53
CA GLN A 108 -11.98 9.81 -1.26
C GLN A 108 -12.22 11.01 -0.33
N ILE A 109 -12.92 10.77 0.78
CA ILE A 109 -13.24 11.78 1.78
C ILE A 109 -12.23 11.61 2.93
N PRO A 110 -11.49 12.68 3.29
CA PRO A 110 -10.63 12.64 4.46
C PRO A 110 -11.46 12.61 5.74
N SER A 111 -10.90 12.03 6.79
CA SER A 111 -11.51 12.04 8.12
C SER A 111 -11.71 13.47 8.61
N ALA A 112 -12.89 13.78 9.17
CA ALA A 112 -13.16 15.09 9.74
C ALA A 112 -12.31 15.42 10.98
N VAL A 113 -11.75 14.40 11.64
CA VAL A 113 -10.96 14.55 12.86
C VAL A 113 -9.48 14.79 12.53
N THR A 114 -8.90 13.96 11.66
CA THR A 114 -7.46 14.03 11.36
C THR A 114 -7.14 14.80 10.08
N GLY A 115 -8.11 14.98 9.19
CA GLY A 115 -7.88 15.53 7.84
C GLY A 115 -7.19 14.57 6.88
N GLU A 116 -6.87 13.34 7.31
CA GLU A 116 -6.20 12.33 6.51
C GLU A 116 -7.20 11.40 5.81
N HIS A 117 -6.86 10.93 4.62
CA HIS A 117 -7.61 9.86 3.97
C HIS A 117 -7.35 8.53 4.69
N SER A 118 -8.33 7.64 4.78
CA SER A 118 -8.09 6.28 5.27
C SER A 118 -7.50 5.43 4.14
N CYS A 119 -6.35 4.80 4.38
CA CYS A 119 -5.72 3.86 3.45
C CYS A 119 -5.86 2.44 3.99
N MET A 120 -6.27 1.52 3.12
CA MET A 120 -6.25 0.10 3.41
C MET A 120 -5.27 -0.61 2.48
N ILE A 121 -4.45 -1.47 3.07
CA ILE A 121 -3.37 -2.22 2.43
C ILE A 121 -3.51 -3.70 2.76
N LEU A 122 -3.06 -4.57 1.85
CA LEU A 122 -3.11 -6.02 1.99
C LEU A 122 -1.74 -6.63 1.74
N LYS A 123 -1.40 -7.67 2.49
CA LYS A 123 -0.29 -8.56 2.22
C LYS A 123 -0.84 -9.96 1.95
N PRO A 124 -0.58 -10.55 0.78
CA PRO A 124 -0.93 -11.94 0.55
C PRO A 124 -0.04 -12.82 1.43
N LEU A 125 -0.62 -13.84 2.07
CA LEU A 125 0.13 -14.84 2.82
C LEU A 125 0.33 -16.08 1.94
N ASN A 126 1.43 -16.80 2.19
CA ASN A 126 1.65 -18.10 1.57
C ASN A 126 0.68 -19.12 2.19
N ASN A 127 -0.25 -19.65 1.39
CA ASN A 127 -1.13 -20.75 1.79
C ASN A 127 -1.16 -21.79 0.66
N ASP A 128 -0.96 -23.06 1.00
CA ASP A 128 -0.94 -24.19 0.07
C ASP A 128 -2.27 -24.44 -0.65
N GLU A 129 -3.36 -23.89 -0.12
CA GLU A 129 -4.72 -23.99 -0.70
C GLU A 129 -4.89 -23.15 -1.96
N ILE A 130 -4.22 -21.99 -2.04
CA ILE A 130 -4.29 -21.10 -3.20
C ILE A 130 -3.08 -21.39 -4.10
N LYS A 131 -3.21 -22.42 -4.95
CA LYS A 131 -2.26 -22.74 -6.05
C LYS A 131 -2.34 -21.74 -7.21
N VAL A 132 -2.55 -20.46 -6.94
CA VAL A 132 -2.38 -19.44 -7.98
C VAL A 132 -0.89 -19.40 -8.26
N ALA A 133 -0.52 -19.54 -9.54
CA ALA A 133 0.86 -19.45 -9.98
C ALA A 133 1.54 -18.29 -9.25
N LYS A 134 2.71 -18.54 -8.65
CA LYS A 134 3.54 -17.54 -7.94
C LYS A 134 4.07 -16.47 -8.90
N SER A 135 3.19 -15.85 -9.67
CA SER A 135 3.51 -14.88 -10.70
C SER A 135 3.52 -13.49 -10.08
N GLY A 136 4.64 -13.17 -9.43
CA GLY A 136 4.94 -11.81 -8.95
C GLY A 136 4.76 -11.59 -7.45
N GLU A 137 5.26 -10.44 -6.98
CA GLU A 137 5.29 -10.05 -5.57
C GLU A 137 3.89 -9.89 -4.96
N HIS A 138 2.87 -9.68 -5.78
CA HIS A 138 1.49 -9.44 -5.38
C HIS A 138 0.63 -10.72 -5.32
N GLY A 139 1.13 -11.87 -5.77
CA GLY A 139 0.39 -13.14 -5.76
C GLY A 139 -1.01 -13.03 -6.38
N PHE A 140 -2.03 -13.54 -5.68
CA PHE A 140 -3.43 -13.46 -6.13
C PHE A 140 -4.02 -12.03 -6.11
N LEU A 141 -3.35 -11.07 -5.46
CA LEU A 141 -3.82 -9.67 -5.38
C LEU A 141 -3.50 -8.85 -6.63
N GLU A 142 -2.70 -9.37 -7.56
CA GLU A 142 -2.25 -8.65 -8.76
C GLU A 142 -3.41 -7.96 -9.52
N PRO A 143 -4.53 -8.63 -9.88
CA PRO A 143 -5.61 -7.98 -10.62
C PRO A 143 -6.25 -6.83 -9.85
N PHE A 144 -6.39 -6.98 -8.53
CA PHE A 144 -6.96 -5.96 -7.65
C PHE A 144 -6.01 -4.76 -7.50
N TYR A 145 -4.72 -5.01 -7.40
CA TYR A 145 -3.71 -3.97 -7.35
C TYR A 145 -3.66 -3.16 -8.64
N GLN A 146 -3.77 -3.83 -9.81
CA GLN A 146 -3.82 -3.13 -11.10
C GLN A 146 -5.08 -2.26 -11.24
N ASP A 147 -6.26 -2.78 -10.87
CA ASP A 147 -7.50 -1.99 -10.85
C ASP A 147 -7.40 -0.79 -9.89
N PHE A 148 -6.86 -1.00 -8.68
CA PHE A 148 -6.60 0.08 -7.72
C PHE A 148 -5.69 1.15 -8.33
N ARG A 149 -4.57 0.79 -8.97
CA ARG A 149 -3.65 1.75 -9.59
C ARG A 149 -4.34 2.57 -10.69
N GLN A 150 -5.15 1.93 -11.54
CA GLN A 150 -5.89 2.64 -12.59
C GLN A 150 -6.93 3.60 -12.02
N ARG A 151 -7.67 3.19 -10.98
CA ARG A 151 -8.63 4.07 -10.29
C ARG A 151 -7.93 5.22 -9.59
N PHE A 152 -6.81 4.96 -8.91
CA PHE A 152 -6.02 5.98 -8.25
C PHE A 152 -5.54 7.03 -9.25
N LEU A 153 -4.96 6.63 -10.38
CA LEU A 153 -4.54 7.54 -11.45
C LEU A 153 -5.67 8.47 -11.92
N ARG A 154 -6.90 7.95 -12.07
CA ARG A 154 -8.07 8.76 -12.48
C ARG A 154 -8.52 9.76 -11.40
N LEU A 155 -8.28 9.46 -10.12
CA LEU A 155 -8.68 10.29 -8.99
C LEU A 155 -7.61 11.30 -8.56
N VAL A 156 -6.36 11.13 -9.00
CA VAL A 156 -5.23 12.01 -8.66
C VAL A 156 -5.50 13.47 -9.01
N GLY A 157 -6.08 13.74 -10.18
CA GLY A 157 -6.34 15.10 -10.66
C GLY A 157 -7.59 15.77 -10.09
N THR A 158 -8.41 15.04 -9.34
CA THR A 158 -9.69 15.53 -8.79
C THR A 158 -9.68 15.46 -7.27
N THR A 159 -9.97 14.27 -6.74
CA THR A 159 -10.13 14.02 -5.30
C THR A 159 -8.79 14.17 -4.56
N PHE A 160 -7.71 13.62 -5.14
CA PHE A 160 -6.39 13.64 -4.53
C PHE A 160 -5.51 14.78 -5.05
N ARG A 161 -6.09 15.84 -5.62
CA ARG A 161 -5.35 17.01 -6.13
C ARG A 161 -4.50 17.67 -5.05
N LYS A 162 -5.05 17.75 -3.83
CA LYS A 162 -4.41 18.34 -2.65
C LYS A 162 -3.46 17.39 -1.92
N LEU A 163 -3.42 16.12 -2.30
CA LEU A 163 -2.52 15.14 -1.70
C LEU A 163 -1.05 15.53 -1.98
N ASP A 164 -0.17 15.32 -1.00
CA ASP A 164 1.27 15.48 -1.21
C ASP A 164 1.70 14.64 -2.42
N TYR A 165 2.39 15.29 -3.37
CA TYR A 165 2.86 14.65 -4.57
C TYR A 165 3.85 13.52 -4.25
N LYS A 166 4.65 13.65 -3.18
CA LYS A 166 5.58 12.60 -2.74
C LYS A 166 4.82 11.35 -2.32
N LEU A 167 3.71 11.54 -1.61
CA LEU A 167 2.84 10.46 -1.16
C LEU A 167 2.11 9.82 -2.34
N ALA A 168 1.53 10.62 -3.23
CA ALA A 168 0.83 10.11 -4.41
C ALA A 168 1.76 9.36 -5.37
N MET A 169 2.95 9.92 -5.62
CA MET A 169 3.99 9.26 -6.40
C MET A 169 4.46 7.99 -5.73
N SER A 170 4.58 7.95 -4.40
CA SER A 170 5.00 6.73 -3.71
C SER A 170 4.10 5.56 -4.12
N ILE A 171 2.77 5.71 -4.19
CA ILE A 171 1.86 4.64 -4.65
C ILE A 171 2.20 4.19 -6.08
N LEU A 172 2.35 5.13 -7.00
CA LEU A 172 2.50 4.84 -8.44
C LEU A 172 3.90 4.33 -8.80
N ALA A 173 4.90 4.74 -8.03
CA ALA A 173 6.33 4.53 -8.23
C ALA A 173 6.83 3.14 -7.79
N SER A 174 6.04 2.07 -7.95
CA SER A 174 6.52 0.72 -7.57
C SER A 174 7.76 0.24 -8.36
N LYS A 175 8.24 1.03 -9.33
CA LYS A 175 9.48 0.82 -10.10
C LYS A 175 10.29 2.09 -10.38
N ILE A 176 9.93 3.24 -9.81
CA ILE A 176 10.79 4.45 -9.95
C ILE A 176 11.77 4.36 -8.79
N ASN A 177 12.93 3.76 -9.05
CA ASN A 177 14.03 3.74 -8.10
C ASN A 177 14.46 5.20 -7.85
N PHE A 178 14.14 5.72 -6.67
CA PHE A 178 14.74 6.96 -6.15
C PHE A 178 16.15 6.73 -5.60
N ALA A 179 16.65 5.49 -5.68
CA ALA A 179 18.04 5.15 -5.42
C ALA A 179 18.84 5.32 -6.72
N GLU A 180 19.98 6.00 -6.62
CA GLU A 180 20.98 6.24 -7.66
C GLU A 180 21.70 4.95 -8.10
N HIS A 181 20.95 3.89 -8.42
CA HIS A 181 21.53 2.64 -8.90
C HIS A 181 20.99 2.29 -10.28
N GLU A 182 21.91 2.38 -11.24
CA GLU A 182 21.87 1.81 -12.58
C GLU A 182 21.42 0.35 -12.50
N HIS A 183 20.15 0.10 -12.81
CA HIS A 183 19.72 -1.23 -13.18
C HIS A 183 19.13 -1.15 -14.57
N GLU A 184 19.87 -1.73 -15.52
CA GLU A 184 19.44 -2.06 -16.87
C GLU A 184 18.15 -2.89 -16.82
N SER A 185 17.01 -2.22 -16.77
CA SER A 185 15.75 -2.86 -17.08
C SER A 185 15.66 -2.97 -18.60
N THR A 186 15.84 -4.19 -19.09
CA THR A 186 15.60 -4.63 -20.47
C THR A 186 14.40 -3.90 -21.07
N VAL A 187 14.68 -2.99 -22.00
CA VAL A 187 13.67 -2.27 -22.78
C VAL A 187 12.95 -3.30 -23.63
N LYS A 188 11.75 -3.70 -23.22
CA LYS A 188 10.82 -4.34 -24.15
C LYS A 188 10.44 -3.26 -25.15
N ASN A 189 10.90 -3.42 -26.41
CA ASN A 189 10.48 -2.67 -27.59
C ASN A 189 8.96 -2.78 -27.75
N THR A 190 8.21 -2.07 -26.92
CA THR A 190 6.76 -2.04 -26.95
C THR A 190 6.39 -0.73 -27.62
N ASP A 191 6.16 -0.86 -28.93
CA ASP A 191 5.20 -0.12 -29.73
C ASP A 191 5.36 1.40 -29.86
N SER A 192 6.27 1.84 -30.75
CA SER A 192 6.14 3.15 -31.42
C SER A 192 4.73 3.36 -31.99
N LYS A 193 4.10 2.29 -32.48
CA LYS A 193 2.72 2.29 -32.99
C LYS A 193 1.65 2.67 -31.95
N GLN A 194 1.88 2.40 -30.66
CA GLN A 194 0.93 2.81 -29.62
C GLN A 194 1.01 4.31 -29.38
N LEU A 195 2.20 4.90 -29.47
CA LEU A 195 2.38 6.35 -29.35
C LEU A 195 1.76 7.10 -30.54
N ASP A 196 1.89 6.55 -31.75
CA ASP A 196 1.28 7.10 -32.98
C ASP A 196 -0.26 7.08 -32.94
N GLN A 197 -0.87 6.21 -32.12
CA GLN A 197 -2.32 6.20 -31.89
C GLN A 197 -2.78 7.23 -30.86
N LEU A 198 -1.85 7.72 -30.01
CA LEU A 198 -2.15 8.60 -28.90
C LEU A 198 -1.93 10.07 -29.24
N LEU A 199 -0.94 10.36 -30.08
CA LEU A 199 -0.59 11.72 -30.49
C LEU A 199 -0.86 11.90 -31.98
N SER A 200 -1.56 12.98 -32.33
CA SER A 200 -1.75 13.37 -33.72
C SER A 200 -0.41 13.79 -34.35
N PRO A 201 -0.23 13.66 -35.68
CA PRO A 201 0.89 14.28 -36.38
C PRO A 201 1.03 15.78 -36.09
N HIS A 202 -0.08 16.47 -35.81
CA HIS A 202 -0.07 17.88 -35.41
C HIS A 202 0.50 18.09 -34.01
N ASP A 203 0.22 17.19 -33.07
CA ASP A 203 0.76 17.24 -31.71
C ASP A 203 2.26 17.01 -31.72
N MET A 204 2.74 16.09 -32.56
CA MET A 204 4.18 15.87 -32.73
C MET A 204 4.89 17.10 -33.28
N LYS A 205 4.30 17.79 -34.27
CA LYS A 205 4.85 19.07 -34.78
C LYS A 205 4.88 20.16 -33.71
N ARG A 206 3.87 20.22 -32.83
CA ARG A 206 3.84 21.17 -31.71
C ARG A 206 4.94 20.86 -30.69
N LEU A 207 5.15 19.59 -30.37
CA LEU A 207 6.25 19.15 -29.51
C LEU A 207 7.61 19.49 -30.14
N GLU A 208 7.80 19.26 -31.44
CA GLU A 208 9.01 19.63 -32.17
C GLU A 208 9.25 21.15 -32.18
N ALA A 209 8.19 21.94 -32.38
CA ALA A 209 8.29 23.40 -32.30
C ALA A 209 8.70 23.86 -30.90
N TYR A 210 8.20 23.20 -29.85
CA TYR A 210 8.56 23.50 -28.46
C TYR A 210 10.02 23.14 -28.16
N THR A 211 10.49 21.97 -28.59
CA THR A 211 11.90 21.56 -28.38
C THR A 211 12.88 22.45 -29.13
N ASN A 212 12.46 23.01 -30.27
CA ASN A 212 13.23 24.00 -31.02
C ASN A 212 13.10 25.44 -30.47
N ASN A 213 12.44 25.63 -29.32
CA ASN A 213 12.16 26.95 -28.70
C ASN A 213 11.39 27.92 -29.63
N CYS A 214 10.61 27.40 -30.58
CA CYS A 214 9.80 28.21 -31.49
C CYS A 214 8.44 28.61 -30.89
N VAL A 215 7.99 27.92 -29.84
CA VAL A 215 6.70 28.16 -29.16
C VAL A 215 6.84 28.07 -27.65
N ASP A 216 5.97 28.78 -26.93
CA ASP A 216 5.89 28.70 -25.47
C ASP A 216 5.23 27.40 -24.99
N TYR A 217 5.51 27.01 -23.74
CA TYR A 217 5.00 25.78 -23.13
C TYR A 217 3.46 25.68 -23.09
N HIS A 218 2.75 26.81 -23.10
CA HIS A 218 1.28 26.85 -23.17
C HIS A 218 0.73 26.10 -24.39
N MET A 219 1.52 26.03 -25.47
CA MET A 219 1.17 25.32 -26.70
C MET A 219 1.32 23.80 -26.61
N ILE A 220 1.74 23.25 -25.48
CA ILE A 220 1.84 21.79 -25.26
C ILE A 220 1.17 21.33 -23.96
N LEU A 221 0.55 22.24 -23.18
CA LEU A 221 -0.04 21.92 -21.87
C LEU A 221 -1.14 20.86 -21.94
N ASP A 222 -1.94 20.87 -23.00
CA ASP A 222 -2.98 19.87 -23.27
C ASP A 222 -2.42 18.46 -23.49
N LEU A 223 -1.16 18.34 -23.88
CA LEU A 223 -0.49 17.06 -24.12
C LEU A 223 0.10 16.46 -22.85
N LEU A 224 0.37 17.27 -21.82
CA LEU A 224 1.01 16.83 -20.57
C LEU A 224 0.24 15.71 -19.85
N PRO A 225 -1.10 15.74 -19.71
CA PRO A 225 -1.82 14.66 -19.05
C PRO A 225 -1.65 13.30 -19.74
N ILE A 226 -1.67 13.29 -21.08
CA ILE A 226 -1.46 12.09 -21.88
C ILE A 226 -0.04 11.58 -21.65
N LEU A 227 0.96 12.44 -21.80
CA LEU A 227 2.37 12.08 -21.61
C LEU A 227 2.63 11.55 -20.19
N ALA A 228 2.10 12.22 -19.16
CA ALA A 228 2.27 11.83 -17.76
C ALA A 228 1.59 10.49 -17.45
N GLN A 229 0.38 10.26 -17.94
CA GLN A 229 -0.33 8.99 -17.76
C GLN A 229 0.44 7.83 -18.39
N HIS A 230 0.90 8.01 -19.63
CA HIS A 230 1.63 6.97 -20.36
C HIS A 230 3.02 6.72 -19.79
N TYR A 231 3.69 7.77 -19.31
CA TYR A 231 4.95 7.65 -18.57
C TYR A 231 4.81 6.79 -17.31
N LEU A 232 3.82 7.06 -16.46
CA LEU A 232 3.61 6.29 -15.22
C LEU A 232 3.04 4.88 -15.44
N GLN A 233 2.40 4.65 -16.59
CA GLN A 233 2.04 3.32 -17.06
C GLN A 233 3.24 2.55 -17.66
N GLN A 234 4.44 3.13 -17.67
CA GLN A 234 5.67 2.55 -18.25
C GLN A 234 5.56 2.25 -19.74
N LYS A 235 4.69 2.98 -20.46
CA LYS A 235 4.51 2.85 -21.92
C LYS A 235 5.50 3.71 -22.69
N ILE A 236 6.03 4.77 -22.06
CA ILE A 236 7.06 5.63 -22.64
C ILE A 236 8.41 5.14 -22.11
N PRO A 237 9.31 4.61 -22.96
CA PRO A 237 10.61 4.08 -22.55
C PRO A 237 11.64 5.20 -22.35
N VAL A 238 11.34 6.15 -21.47
CA VAL A 238 12.23 7.27 -21.11
C VAL A 238 12.49 7.23 -19.62
N THR A 239 13.72 7.51 -19.23
CA THR A 239 14.09 7.73 -17.83
C THR A 239 14.06 9.22 -17.55
N LEU A 240 13.36 9.62 -16.49
CA LEU A 240 13.36 11.00 -16.00
C LEU A 240 14.00 11.00 -14.61
N SER A 241 14.69 12.09 -14.27
CA SER A 241 15.14 12.28 -12.89
C SER A 241 13.94 12.33 -11.93
N PRO A 242 14.12 12.00 -10.65
CA PRO A 242 13.07 12.09 -9.64
C PRO A 242 12.33 13.44 -9.63
N VAL A 243 13.08 14.52 -9.81
CA VAL A 243 12.54 15.89 -9.84
C VAL A 243 11.72 16.10 -11.10
N GLN A 244 12.24 15.75 -12.28
CA GLN A 244 11.50 15.87 -13.55
C GLN A 244 10.21 15.03 -13.54
N ALA A 245 10.28 13.79 -13.05
CA ALA A 245 9.11 12.93 -12.91
C ALA A 245 8.07 13.54 -11.96
N SER A 246 8.51 14.20 -10.88
CA SER A 246 7.59 14.88 -9.95
C SER A 246 6.93 16.11 -10.54
N VAL A 247 7.65 16.88 -11.36
CA VAL A 247 7.10 18.03 -12.08
C VAL A 247 6.07 17.55 -13.11
N LEU A 248 6.41 16.52 -13.90
CA LEU A 248 5.49 15.92 -14.87
C LEU A 248 4.23 15.37 -14.18
N PHE A 249 4.38 14.71 -13.04
CA PHE A 249 3.25 14.22 -12.24
C PHE A 249 2.35 15.35 -11.73
N CYS A 250 2.94 16.41 -11.17
CA CYS A 250 2.19 17.53 -10.62
C CYS A 250 1.41 18.30 -11.70
N LEU A 251 2.07 18.62 -12.82
CA LEU A 251 1.46 19.35 -13.93
C LEU A 251 0.46 18.48 -14.70
N GLY A 252 0.87 17.27 -15.07
CA GLY A 252 0.10 16.41 -15.98
C GLY A 252 -1.02 15.63 -15.30
N LEU A 253 -0.88 15.22 -14.04
CA LEU A 253 -1.88 14.37 -13.38
C LEU A 253 -2.56 15.01 -12.19
N GLN A 254 -1.85 15.78 -11.36
CA GLN A 254 -2.49 16.49 -10.24
C GLN A 254 -3.19 17.78 -10.68
N ASN A 255 -3.07 18.20 -11.94
CA ASN A 255 -3.61 19.48 -12.43
C ASN A 255 -3.20 20.65 -11.53
N LYS A 256 -1.93 20.67 -11.12
CA LYS A 256 -1.34 21.79 -10.36
C LYS A 256 -0.80 22.82 -11.33
N ASP A 257 -0.94 24.09 -10.99
CA ASP A 257 -0.34 25.16 -11.79
C ASP A 257 1.15 25.28 -11.49
N ILE A 258 1.93 25.82 -12.44
CA ILE A 258 3.37 26.04 -12.26
C ILE A 258 3.67 26.89 -11.03
N GLY A 259 2.79 27.84 -10.69
CA GLY A 259 2.90 28.64 -9.47
C GLY A 259 2.84 27.80 -8.19
N GLU A 260 1.96 26.79 -8.16
CA GLU A 260 1.78 25.90 -7.00
C GLU A 260 2.97 24.95 -6.80
N ILE A 261 3.71 24.66 -7.88
CA ILE A 261 4.88 23.75 -7.87
C ILE A 261 6.16 24.46 -7.43
N LYS A 262 6.19 25.80 -7.41
CA LYS A 262 7.35 26.56 -6.89
C LYS A 262 7.46 26.59 -5.37
N TYR A 263 6.37 26.29 -4.66
CA TYR A 263 6.27 26.33 -3.19
C TYR A 263 6.35 24.99 -2.42
N PRO A 264 6.26 23.76 -3.01
CA PRO A 264 6.45 22.51 -2.27
C PRO A 264 7.92 22.05 -2.28
N SER A 265 8.85 22.78 -2.92
CA SER A 265 10.29 22.60 -2.73
C SER A 265 10.67 23.08 -1.34
N ASN A 266 10.65 22.13 -0.41
CA ASN A 266 11.18 22.18 0.95
C ASN A 266 12.34 23.20 1.13
N PRO A 267 12.38 24.00 2.21
CA PRO A 267 13.48 24.94 2.53
C PRO A 267 14.84 24.27 2.85
N PHE A 268 15.02 22.99 2.55
CA PHE A 268 16.23 22.22 2.86
C PHE A 268 17.28 22.19 1.73
N PHE A 269 17.05 22.90 0.62
CA PHE A 269 18.02 23.04 -0.47
C PHE A 269 18.40 24.51 -0.71
N GLN A 270 18.78 25.19 0.35
CA GLN A 270 19.71 26.32 0.29
C GLN A 270 20.95 25.97 1.11
N VAL A 271 21.94 25.33 0.48
CA VAL A 271 23.39 25.61 0.54
C VAL A 271 24.01 25.02 -0.72
#